data_AF-A0A512UF33-F1
#
_entry.id   AF-A0A512UF33-F1
#
_cell.length_a   1.000
_cell.length_b   1.000
_cell.length_c   1.000
_cell.angle_alpha   90.00
_cell.angle_beta   90.00
_cell.angle_gamma   90.00
#
_symmetry.space_group_name_H-M   'P 1'
#
loop_
_entity.id
_entity.type
_entity.pdbx_description
1 polymer ?
#
loop_
_entity_poly.entity_id
_entity_poly.type
_entity_poly.pdbx_seq_one_letter_code
_entity_poly.pdbx_strand_id
1 'polypeptide(L)'
;MLVFGFNTFAISDKLGSPGAVWEIVTKLAETSPREGNAGGSYLTIKSHSGGIFFVINIVGNFGTVFLDNGYFNKAFASDPVATMPGYVMGGLAWFAIPMFVATTMGLTALSLEGTPSWPTYPAKMTHAEVSAGLVLPNAAVALLGKSGAVMSLLLVFMAVTSAMSAELIAVSSIYTYDIYRTYIDPKASGKKLIIMSHASVIVFAYVMAGFAIGLYYAGISMGYLYELMGVIIGGAVLPSALTLLSKNQNWAAATFTPPIATGLAILSWLVCTKSKFGTVTVDTTFEDDSMLTGNVVALLSPLVIVPVLTFVFKPQKFDWSILKSITRVNEEEELLEAEASPSPDPEKLAPIKSQITEAAHEIALAEAASFDAESERLNKAFKFALSVCIFLAVCLILLWPIPMYGSGYIFSKKFFTGWITVLFIWSFITAFIVIIGPLWEGREGCYTTFRGIYWDLTGQSYKLREWQNSHPEQLHAVRSQVSAQLNEMRVLEGKEHAPAQIDTALEK
;
A
#
# COMPACT_ATOMS: atom_id res chain seq x y z
N MET A 1 -4.76 9.29 -16.69
CA MET A 1 -3.95 8.21 -17.30
C MET A 1 -4.49 7.82 -18.67
N LEU A 2 -5.71 7.27 -18.78
CA LEU A 2 -6.32 6.91 -20.08
C LEU A 2 -6.33 8.06 -21.09
N VAL A 3 -6.62 9.30 -20.66
CA VAL A 3 -6.57 10.48 -21.54
C VAL A 3 -5.18 10.69 -22.16
N PHE A 4 -4.11 10.54 -21.37
CA PHE A 4 -2.75 10.64 -21.90
C PHE A 4 -2.46 9.49 -22.87
N GLY A 5 -2.84 8.26 -22.50
CA GLY A 5 -2.69 7.08 -23.37
C GLY A 5 -3.36 7.28 -24.73
N PHE A 6 -4.63 7.67 -24.76
CA PHE A 6 -5.36 7.91 -26.01
C PHE A 6 -4.77 9.04 -26.83
N ASN A 7 -4.34 10.13 -26.18
CA ASN A 7 -3.66 11.20 -26.91
C ASN A 7 -2.37 10.72 -27.54
N THR A 8 -1.49 10.08 -26.78
CA THR A 8 -0.20 9.58 -27.26
C THR A 8 -0.37 8.55 -28.38
N PHE A 9 -1.31 7.61 -28.26
CA PHE A 9 -1.37 6.42 -29.10
C PHE A 9 -2.56 6.36 -30.06
N ALA A 10 -3.45 7.35 -30.12
CA ALA A 10 -4.63 7.27 -31.00
C ALA A 10 -5.06 8.59 -31.65
N ILE A 11 -4.96 9.73 -30.97
CA ILE A 11 -5.62 10.97 -31.43
C ILE A 11 -4.71 12.20 -31.58
N SER A 12 -3.54 12.25 -30.94
CA SER A 12 -2.69 13.43 -31.03
C SER A 12 -2.18 13.63 -32.46
N ASP A 13 -2.21 14.87 -32.91
CA ASP A 13 -1.56 15.37 -34.13
C ASP A 13 -0.02 15.20 -34.11
N LYS A 14 0.59 15.09 -32.92
CA LYS A 14 2.05 14.98 -32.74
C LYS A 14 2.54 13.53 -32.76
N LEU A 15 1.76 12.61 -32.18
CA LEU A 15 2.13 11.19 -32.02
C LEU A 15 1.08 10.27 -32.65
N GLY A 16 -0.15 10.27 -32.13
CA GLY A 16 -1.35 9.76 -32.81
C GLY A 16 -1.43 8.26 -33.07
N SER A 17 -0.36 7.49 -32.92
CA SER A 17 -0.36 6.03 -33.07
C SER A 17 0.83 5.37 -32.37
N PRO A 18 0.74 4.09 -31.94
CA PRO A 18 1.90 3.37 -31.43
C PRO A 18 3.00 3.25 -32.49
N GLY A 19 2.61 3.16 -33.77
CA GLY A 19 3.55 3.07 -34.88
C GLY A 19 4.40 4.33 -35.04
N ALA A 20 3.81 5.52 -34.92
CA ALA A 20 4.54 6.78 -35.02
C ALA A 20 5.47 6.99 -33.81
N VAL A 21 5.02 6.68 -32.60
CA VAL A 21 5.86 6.71 -31.40
C VAL A 21 7.06 5.76 -31.57
N TRP A 22 6.82 4.53 -32.05
CA TRP A 22 7.88 3.57 -32.33
C TRP A 22 8.92 4.11 -33.31
N GLU A 23 8.49 4.76 -34.40
CA GLU A 23 9.40 5.33 -35.41
C GLU A 23 10.26 6.45 -34.83
N ILE A 24 9.65 7.39 -34.10
CA ILE A 24 10.36 8.52 -33.47
C ILE A 24 11.40 8.02 -32.48
N VAL A 25 11.01 7.11 -31.58
CA VAL A 25 11.88 6.59 -30.53
C VAL A 25 12.99 5.69 -31.09
N THR A 26 12.71 4.94 -32.16
CA THR A 26 13.72 4.14 -32.86
C THR A 26 14.75 5.03 -33.54
N LYS A 27 14.31 6.09 -34.23
CA LYS A 27 15.21 7.10 -34.82
C LYS A 27 16.02 7.86 -33.76
N LEU A 28 15.43 8.10 -32.59
CA LEU A 28 16.16 8.66 -31.45
C LEU A 28 17.28 7.71 -30.99
N ALA A 29 17.04 6.41 -30.95
CA ALA A 29 18.08 5.43 -30.60
C ALA A 29 19.24 5.40 -31.61
N GLU A 30 18.99 5.68 -32.88
CA GLU A 30 20.06 5.77 -33.90
C GLU A 30 20.96 7.01 -33.69
N THR A 31 20.38 8.12 -33.24
CA THR A 31 21.10 9.40 -33.07
C THR A 31 21.67 9.59 -31.66
N SER A 32 21.01 9.01 -30.66
CA SER A 32 21.37 9.10 -29.25
C SER A 32 21.07 7.75 -28.57
N PRO A 33 21.90 6.71 -28.84
CA PRO A 33 21.69 5.39 -28.26
C PRO A 33 21.81 5.41 -26.73
N ARG A 34 20.96 4.64 -26.05
CA ARG A 34 21.01 4.51 -24.59
C ARG A 34 22.04 3.46 -24.18
N GLU A 35 23.06 3.88 -23.45
CA GLU A 35 24.07 2.97 -22.90
C GLU A 35 23.44 1.91 -21.98
N GLY A 36 23.95 0.67 -22.06
CA GLY A 36 23.45 -0.46 -21.28
C GLY A 36 22.17 -1.11 -21.82
N ASN A 37 21.55 -0.57 -22.87
CA ASN A 37 20.38 -1.17 -23.52
C ASN A 37 20.77 -2.06 -24.71
N ALA A 38 19.95 -3.08 -25.02
CA ALA A 38 20.13 -3.90 -26.23
C ALA A 38 20.09 -3.04 -27.50
N GLY A 39 21.21 -3.00 -28.23
CA GLY A 39 21.35 -2.21 -29.45
C GLY A 39 21.15 -0.71 -29.25
N GLY A 40 21.31 -0.19 -28.02
CA GLY A 40 21.03 1.22 -27.69
C GLY A 40 19.55 1.60 -27.73
N SER A 41 18.64 0.65 -27.93
CA SER A 41 17.21 0.90 -28.12
C SER A 41 16.52 1.29 -26.81
N TYR A 42 15.57 2.22 -26.88
CA TYR A 42 14.66 2.53 -25.77
C TYR A 42 13.49 1.53 -25.67
N LEU A 43 13.32 0.65 -26.67
CA LEU A 43 12.21 -0.31 -26.77
C LEU A 43 12.71 -1.74 -26.54
N THR A 44 13.31 -1.97 -25.37
CA THR A 44 13.79 -3.29 -24.95
C THR A 44 13.67 -3.42 -23.43
N ILE A 45 13.50 -4.65 -22.96
CA ILE A 45 13.55 -4.98 -21.52
C ILE A 45 15.01 -5.11 -21.04
N LYS A 46 15.96 -5.39 -21.94
CA LYS A 46 17.38 -5.50 -21.59
C LYS A 46 17.98 -4.12 -21.38
N SER A 47 18.00 -3.68 -20.13
CA SER A 47 18.63 -2.44 -19.66
C SER A 47 19.43 -2.71 -18.38
N HIS A 48 20.72 -2.38 -18.37
CA HIS A 48 21.57 -2.60 -17.19
C HIS A 48 21.04 -1.89 -15.94
N SER A 49 20.88 -0.56 -16.02
CA SER A 49 20.33 0.25 -14.92
C SER A 49 18.88 -0.13 -14.61
N GLY A 50 18.06 -0.45 -15.62
CA GLY A 50 16.71 -0.97 -15.39
C GLY A 50 16.66 -2.30 -14.63
N GLY A 51 17.62 -3.19 -14.86
CA GLY A 51 17.77 -4.44 -14.12
C GLY A 51 18.22 -4.24 -12.67
N ILE A 52 19.12 -3.29 -12.42
CA ILE A 52 19.53 -2.89 -11.08
C ILE A 52 18.34 -2.27 -10.33
N PHE A 53 17.67 -1.31 -10.94
CA PHE A 53 16.47 -0.68 -10.41
C PHE A 53 15.38 -1.73 -10.12
N PHE A 54 15.19 -2.73 -10.97
CA PHE A 54 14.24 -3.82 -10.71
C PHE A 54 14.52 -4.55 -9.38
N VAL A 55 15.78 -4.86 -9.08
CA VAL A 55 16.16 -5.51 -7.81
C VAL A 55 15.95 -4.56 -6.63
N ILE A 56 16.43 -3.31 -6.72
CA ILE A 56 16.23 -2.28 -5.69
C ILE A 56 14.74 -2.10 -5.40
N ASN A 57 13.93 -2.04 -6.45
CA ASN A 57 12.50 -1.85 -6.38
C ASN A 57 11.78 -3.02 -5.70
N ILE A 58 12.22 -4.27 -5.91
CA ILE A 58 11.68 -5.43 -5.19
C ILE A 58 11.93 -5.29 -3.69
N VAL A 59 13.15 -4.94 -3.29
CA VAL A 59 13.51 -4.77 -1.87
C VAL A 59 12.67 -3.66 -1.23
N GLY A 60 12.65 -2.49 -1.87
CA GLY A 60 11.91 -1.32 -1.38
C GLY A 60 10.41 -1.62 -1.22
N ASN A 61 9.77 -2.16 -2.25
CA ASN A 61 8.33 -2.42 -2.20
C ASN A 61 7.93 -3.53 -1.22
N PHE A 62 8.79 -4.54 -0.99
CA PHE A 62 8.53 -5.48 0.09
C PHE A 62 8.54 -4.79 1.45
N GLY A 63 9.49 -3.88 1.67
CA GLY A 63 9.51 -3.04 2.87
C GLY A 63 8.23 -2.24 3.04
N THR A 64 7.82 -1.50 2.00
CA THR A 64 6.66 -0.61 2.08
C THR A 64 5.32 -1.34 2.13
N VAL A 65 5.24 -2.64 1.81
CA VAL A 65 3.98 -3.39 1.89
C VAL A 65 3.90 -4.20 3.18
N PHE A 66 4.98 -4.87 3.59
CA PHE A 66 4.97 -5.73 4.78
C PHE A 66 5.05 -4.96 6.10
N LEU A 67 5.53 -3.71 6.06
CA LEU A 67 5.79 -2.91 7.27
C LEU A 67 4.88 -1.69 7.38
N ASP A 68 4.00 -1.49 6.39
CA ASP A 68 3.07 -0.37 6.38
C ASP A 68 1.75 -0.76 7.05
N ASN A 69 1.50 -0.14 8.20
CA ASN A 69 0.31 -0.36 9.00
C ASN A 69 -0.98 0.08 8.28
N GLY A 70 -0.89 0.99 7.31
CA GLY A 70 -2.01 1.38 6.46
C GLY A 70 -2.64 0.21 5.69
N TYR A 71 -1.85 -0.81 5.30
CA TYR A 71 -2.39 -2.05 4.71
C TYR A 71 -3.06 -2.95 5.75
N PHE A 72 -2.45 -3.11 6.92
CA PHE A 72 -2.99 -3.93 8.00
C PHE A 72 -4.31 -3.36 8.53
N ASN A 73 -4.40 -2.05 8.74
CA ASN A 73 -5.63 -1.37 9.17
C ASN A 73 -6.79 -1.64 8.19
N LYS A 74 -6.53 -1.61 6.88
CA LYS A 74 -7.54 -1.94 5.85
C LYS A 74 -7.91 -3.42 5.85
N ALA A 75 -6.94 -4.31 6.07
CA ALA A 75 -7.19 -5.74 6.18
C ALA A 75 -8.05 -6.08 7.42
N PHE A 76 -7.81 -5.44 8.56
CA PHE A 76 -8.59 -5.68 9.79
C PHE A 76 -10.02 -5.13 9.71
N ALA A 77 -10.23 -4.08 8.93
CA ALA A 77 -11.54 -3.48 8.70
C ALA A 77 -12.40 -4.25 7.69
N SER A 78 -11.85 -5.25 6.99
CA SER A 78 -12.55 -6.01 5.95
C SER A 78 -12.90 -7.44 6.40
N ASP A 79 -13.99 -7.97 5.85
CA ASP A 79 -14.38 -9.37 6.09
C ASP A 79 -13.31 -10.31 5.50
N PRO A 80 -12.81 -11.31 6.25
CA PRO A 80 -11.73 -12.20 5.79
C PRO A 80 -12.02 -12.91 4.47
N VAL A 81 -13.29 -13.19 4.16
CA VAL A 81 -13.68 -13.88 2.92
C VAL A 81 -13.76 -12.94 1.72
N ALA A 82 -14.12 -11.67 1.94
CA ALA A 82 -14.08 -10.63 0.91
C ALA A 82 -12.65 -10.12 0.65
N THR A 83 -11.79 -10.17 1.67
CA THR A 83 -10.42 -9.63 1.65
C THR A 83 -9.52 -10.33 0.62
N MET A 84 -9.60 -11.66 0.54
CA MET A 84 -8.74 -12.47 -0.33
C MET A 84 -8.91 -12.20 -1.84
N PRO A 85 -10.13 -12.29 -2.43
CA PRO A 85 -10.32 -11.95 -3.84
C PRO A 85 -10.03 -10.47 -4.11
N GLY A 86 -10.33 -9.58 -3.15
CA GLY A 86 -10.02 -8.16 -3.23
C GLY A 86 -8.52 -7.89 -3.40
N TYR A 87 -7.66 -8.54 -2.61
CA TYR A 87 -6.20 -8.38 -2.75
C TYR A 87 -5.66 -8.95 -4.06
N VAL A 88 -6.18 -10.08 -4.54
CA VAL A 88 -5.75 -10.67 -5.82
C VAL A 88 -6.16 -9.76 -7.00
N MET A 89 -7.42 -9.32 -7.03
CA MET A 89 -7.91 -8.41 -8.07
C MET A 89 -7.20 -7.06 -7.99
N GLY A 90 -7.00 -6.53 -6.79
CA GLY A 90 -6.26 -5.30 -6.52
C GLY A 90 -4.81 -5.38 -6.99
N GLY A 91 -4.10 -6.49 -6.73
CA GLY A 91 -2.72 -6.68 -7.19
C GLY A 91 -2.60 -6.74 -8.72
N LEU A 92 -3.52 -7.44 -9.39
CA LEU A 92 -3.57 -7.49 -10.86
C LEU A 92 -3.95 -6.14 -11.49
N ALA A 93 -4.86 -5.41 -10.86
CA ALA A 93 -5.28 -4.07 -11.28
C ALA A 93 -4.14 -3.06 -11.06
N TRP A 94 -3.42 -3.16 -9.95
CA TRP A 94 -2.34 -2.25 -9.59
C TRP A 94 -1.23 -2.26 -10.63
N PHE A 95 -0.81 -3.43 -11.12
CA PHE A 95 0.29 -3.55 -12.09
C PHE A 95 0.09 -2.76 -13.39
N ALA A 96 -1.14 -2.69 -13.90
CA ALA A 96 -1.44 -2.00 -15.15
C ALA A 96 -1.23 -0.48 -15.06
N ILE A 97 -1.51 0.11 -13.89
CA ILE A 97 -1.49 1.55 -13.66
C ILE A 97 -0.08 2.15 -13.87
N PRO A 98 0.96 1.75 -13.12
CA PRO A 98 2.30 2.30 -13.28
C PRO A 98 2.91 1.87 -14.61
N MET A 99 2.69 0.63 -15.08
CA MET A 99 3.23 0.21 -16.37
C MET A 99 2.69 1.08 -17.51
N PHE A 100 1.38 1.31 -17.55
CA PHE A 100 0.77 2.08 -18.63
C PHE A 100 1.18 3.55 -18.58
N VAL A 101 1.20 4.17 -17.40
CA VAL A 101 1.61 5.57 -17.26
C VAL A 101 3.09 5.77 -17.54
N ALA A 102 3.96 4.94 -16.97
CA ALA A 102 5.40 5.06 -17.20
C ALA A 102 5.73 4.87 -18.69
N THR A 103 5.14 3.85 -19.33
CA THR A 103 5.31 3.62 -20.77
C THR A 103 4.78 4.81 -21.59
N THR A 104 3.58 5.30 -21.28
CA THR A 104 2.97 6.40 -22.04
C THR A 104 3.77 7.70 -21.88
N MET A 105 4.01 8.12 -20.65
CA MET A 105 4.61 9.43 -20.36
C MET A 105 6.11 9.43 -20.65
N GLY A 106 6.82 8.34 -20.38
CA GLY A 106 8.24 8.19 -20.69
C GLY A 106 8.50 8.22 -22.21
N LEU A 107 7.72 7.47 -23.00
CA LEU A 107 7.85 7.51 -24.46
C LEU A 107 7.38 8.84 -25.06
N THR A 108 6.35 9.47 -24.47
CA THR A 108 5.92 10.82 -24.87
C THR A 108 7.04 11.83 -24.63
N ALA A 109 7.72 11.77 -23.48
CA ALA A 109 8.88 12.62 -23.18
C ALA A 109 9.99 12.45 -24.21
N LEU A 110 10.43 11.20 -24.44
CA LEU A 110 11.46 10.89 -25.44
C LEU A 110 11.08 11.35 -26.85
N SER A 111 9.80 11.27 -27.21
CA SER A 111 9.33 11.65 -28.55
C SER A 111 9.22 13.16 -28.74
N LEU A 112 8.88 13.91 -27.69
CA LEU A 112 8.53 15.33 -27.80
C LEU A 112 9.60 16.30 -27.27
N GLU A 113 10.57 15.83 -26.48
CA GLU A 113 11.61 16.70 -25.87
C GLU A 113 12.35 17.56 -26.90
N GLY A 114 12.65 16.99 -28.07
CA GLY A 114 13.33 17.68 -29.17
C GLY A 114 12.43 18.58 -30.02
N THR A 115 11.18 18.85 -29.61
CA THR A 115 10.19 19.57 -30.44
C THR A 115 9.81 20.92 -29.82
N PRO A 116 9.34 21.90 -30.61
CA PRO A 116 8.84 23.18 -30.11
C PRO A 116 7.66 23.09 -29.14
N SER A 117 7.01 21.92 -29.05
CA SER A 117 5.95 21.69 -28.07
C SER A 117 6.49 21.49 -26.65
N TRP A 118 7.77 21.18 -26.49
CA TRP A 118 8.38 20.94 -25.19
C TRP A 118 8.53 22.25 -24.38
N PRO A 119 8.23 22.25 -23.07
CA PRO A 119 8.21 23.49 -22.26
C PRO A 119 9.52 24.27 -22.26
N THR A 120 10.66 23.58 -22.30
CA THR A 120 12.00 24.17 -22.21
C THR A 120 12.72 24.21 -23.57
N TYR A 121 12.05 23.89 -24.67
CA TYR A 121 12.67 23.81 -25.99
C TYR A 121 13.46 25.10 -26.33
N PRO A 122 14.72 25.00 -26.83
CA PRO A 122 15.43 23.80 -27.27
C PRO A 122 16.27 23.09 -26.19
N ALA A 123 16.20 23.53 -24.92
CA ALA A 123 16.92 22.89 -23.84
C ALA A 123 16.28 21.54 -23.47
N LYS A 124 17.11 20.49 -23.42
CA LYS A 124 16.74 19.16 -22.90
C LYS A 124 16.61 19.19 -21.39
N MET A 125 15.91 18.21 -20.83
CA MET A 125 15.85 18.01 -19.38
C MET A 125 17.25 17.75 -18.83
N THR A 126 17.59 18.45 -17.77
CA THR A 126 18.78 18.17 -16.96
C THR A 126 18.56 16.89 -16.15
N HIS A 127 19.64 16.22 -15.76
CA HIS A 127 19.57 15.05 -14.87
C HIS A 127 18.82 15.36 -13.57
N ALA A 128 19.01 16.56 -13.01
CA ALA A 128 18.33 16.99 -11.80
C ALA A 128 16.80 17.08 -11.99
N GLU A 129 16.32 17.59 -13.12
CA GLU A 129 14.88 17.68 -13.41
C GLU A 129 14.25 16.30 -13.63
N VAL A 130 15.00 15.37 -14.24
CA VAL A 130 14.56 13.98 -14.39
C VAL A 130 14.43 13.32 -13.01
N SER A 131 15.44 13.43 -12.15
CA SER A 131 15.44 12.88 -10.79
C SER A 131 14.42 13.55 -9.85
N ALA A 132 14.04 14.80 -10.12
CA ALA A 132 12.96 15.49 -9.44
C ALA A 132 11.55 15.02 -9.88
N GLY A 133 11.45 14.15 -10.89
CA GLY A 133 10.18 13.61 -11.37
C GLY A 133 9.44 14.52 -12.35
N LEU A 134 10.12 15.48 -12.98
CA LEU A 134 9.49 16.45 -13.90
C LEU A 134 9.15 15.87 -15.29
N VAL A 135 9.49 14.60 -15.55
CA VAL A 135 9.21 13.92 -16.83
C VAL A 135 7.71 13.90 -17.13
N LEU A 136 6.89 13.50 -16.15
CA LEU A 136 5.44 13.42 -16.31
C LEU A 136 4.80 14.79 -16.60
N PRO A 137 5.01 15.85 -15.79
CA PRO A 137 4.42 17.15 -16.06
C PRO A 137 4.91 17.76 -17.39
N ASN A 138 6.20 17.64 -17.71
CA ASN A 138 6.74 18.19 -18.96
C ASN A 138 6.17 17.46 -20.19
N ALA A 139 6.09 16.13 -20.15
CA ALA A 139 5.45 15.34 -21.21
C ALA A 139 3.95 15.66 -21.35
N ALA A 140 3.25 15.88 -20.24
CA ALA A 140 1.84 16.27 -20.26
C ALA A 140 1.63 17.63 -20.94
N VAL A 141 2.48 18.62 -20.64
CA VAL A 141 2.45 19.93 -21.29
C VAL A 141 2.84 19.83 -22.77
N ALA A 142 3.86 19.05 -23.10
CA ALA A 142 4.26 18.86 -24.48
C ALA A 142 3.15 18.22 -25.31
N LEU A 143 2.39 17.29 -24.73
CA LEU A 143 1.29 16.61 -25.41
C LEU A 143 0.05 17.52 -25.54
N LEU A 144 -0.45 18.06 -24.42
CA LEU A 144 -1.78 18.69 -24.30
C LEU A 144 -1.74 20.19 -23.97
N GLY A 145 -0.57 20.79 -23.82
CA GLY A 145 -0.42 22.20 -23.42
C GLY A 145 -0.92 22.44 -21.99
N LYS A 146 -1.65 23.54 -21.79
CA LYS A 146 -2.13 23.97 -20.46
C LYS A 146 -3.04 22.94 -19.78
N SER A 147 -3.90 22.26 -20.53
CA SER A 147 -4.77 21.21 -19.97
C SER A 147 -3.95 20.03 -19.46
N GLY A 148 -2.86 19.68 -20.14
CA GLY A 148 -1.90 18.67 -19.68
C GLY A 148 -1.27 19.03 -18.34
N ALA A 149 -0.86 20.27 -18.14
CA ALA A 149 -0.34 20.76 -16.85
C ALA A 149 -1.37 20.56 -15.73
N VAL A 150 -2.61 21.01 -15.94
CA VAL A 150 -3.69 20.89 -14.95
C VAL A 150 -3.99 19.43 -14.63
N MET A 151 -4.05 18.56 -15.64
CA MET A 151 -4.28 17.14 -15.44
C MET A 151 -3.14 16.46 -14.67
N SER A 152 -1.89 16.81 -14.96
CA SER A 152 -0.72 16.34 -14.21
C SER A 152 -0.79 16.79 -12.75
N LEU A 153 -1.10 18.07 -12.51
CA LEU A 153 -1.21 18.62 -11.17
C LEU A 153 -2.31 17.91 -10.37
N LEU A 154 -3.50 17.75 -10.94
CA LEU A 154 -4.62 17.06 -10.30
C LEU A 154 -4.28 15.59 -10.01
N LEU A 155 -3.63 14.90 -10.95
CA LEU A 155 -3.21 13.51 -10.78
C LEU A 155 -2.25 13.37 -9.59
N VAL A 156 -1.22 14.21 -9.52
CA VAL A 156 -0.25 14.19 -8.42
C VAL A 156 -0.90 14.60 -7.10
N PHE A 157 -1.72 15.67 -7.11
CA PHE A 157 -2.40 16.16 -5.90
C PHE A 157 -3.32 15.10 -5.28
N MET A 158 -4.14 14.44 -6.10
CA MET A 158 -5.04 13.38 -5.62
C MET A 158 -4.26 12.15 -5.12
N ALA A 159 -3.17 11.78 -5.80
CA ALA A 159 -2.31 10.67 -5.38
C ALA A 159 -1.66 10.93 -4.01
N VAL A 160 -1.05 12.12 -3.84
CA VAL A 160 -0.38 12.51 -2.59
C VAL A 160 -1.38 12.65 -1.45
N THR A 161 -2.53 13.31 -1.68
CA THR A 161 -3.56 13.50 -0.63
C THR A 161 -4.14 12.16 -0.18
N SER A 162 -4.37 11.23 -1.12
CA SER A 162 -4.84 9.89 -0.80
C SER A 162 -3.83 9.09 0.03
N ALA A 163 -2.55 9.13 -0.33
CA ALA A 163 -1.50 8.45 0.43
C ALA A 163 -1.34 9.07 1.82
N MET A 164 -1.26 10.41 1.90
CA MET A 164 -1.14 11.14 3.16
C MET A 164 -2.26 10.81 4.14
N SER A 165 -3.51 10.70 3.68
CA SER A 165 -4.64 10.33 4.53
C SER A 165 -4.46 8.95 5.16
N ALA A 166 -4.02 7.95 4.39
CA ALA A 166 -3.78 6.60 4.89
C ALA A 166 -2.64 6.56 5.93
N GLU A 167 -1.54 7.25 5.65
CA GLU A 167 -0.39 7.32 6.57
C GLU A 167 -0.73 8.03 7.88
N LEU A 168 -1.52 9.11 7.83
CA LEU A 168 -1.93 9.83 9.04
C LEU A 168 -2.78 8.95 9.96
N ILE A 169 -3.65 8.12 9.38
CA ILE A 169 -4.45 7.14 10.14
C ILE A 169 -3.55 6.04 10.72
N ALA A 170 -2.59 5.54 9.94
CA ALA A 170 -1.64 4.53 10.41
C ALA A 170 -0.78 5.02 11.59
N VAL A 171 -0.25 6.25 11.50
CA VAL A 171 0.57 6.83 12.57
C VAL A 171 -0.28 7.12 13.81
N SER A 172 -1.52 7.59 13.63
CA SER A 172 -2.38 7.89 14.77
C SER A 172 -2.79 6.63 15.52
N SER A 173 -3.05 5.51 14.83
CA SER A 173 -3.33 4.23 15.48
C SER A 173 -2.11 3.70 16.24
N ILE A 174 -0.90 3.78 15.65
CA ILE A 174 0.35 3.36 16.32
C ILE A 174 0.56 4.19 17.59
N TYR A 175 0.47 5.51 17.49
CA TYR A 175 0.68 6.36 18.66
C TYR A 175 -0.37 6.11 19.75
N THR A 176 -1.64 5.95 19.37
CA THR A 176 -2.74 5.84 20.33
C THR A 176 -2.74 4.48 21.04
N TYR A 177 -2.63 3.38 20.31
CA TYR A 177 -2.77 2.04 20.87
C TYR A 177 -1.42 1.44 21.28
N ASP A 178 -0.39 1.54 20.43
CA ASP A 178 0.90 0.89 20.67
C ASP A 178 1.79 1.69 21.63
N ILE A 179 1.67 3.02 21.66
CA ILE A 179 2.49 3.89 22.53
C ILE A 179 1.69 4.38 23.73
N TYR A 180 0.65 5.17 23.49
CA TYR A 180 -0.06 5.90 24.55
C TYR A 180 -0.82 4.96 25.46
N ARG A 181 -1.70 4.11 24.91
CA ARG A 181 -2.44 3.16 25.73
C ARG A 181 -1.54 2.10 26.34
N THR A 182 -0.56 1.58 25.61
CA THR A 182 0.27 0.48 26.14
C THR A 182 1.24 0.94 27.23
N TYR A 183 1.90 2.09 27.07
CA TYR A 183 3.00 2.50 27.95
C TYR A 183 2.72 3.75 28.78
N ILE A 184 1.80 4.63 28.38
CA ILE A 184 1.57 5.93 29.05
C ILE A 184 0.35 5.88 29.97
N ASP A 185 -0.81 5.46 29.46
CA ASP A 185 -2.06 5.33 30.22
C ASP A 185 -2.85 4.07 29.81
N PRO A 186 -2.53 2.89 30.39
CA PRO A 186 -3.23 1.62 30.13
C PRO A 186 -4.72 1.61 30.43
N LYS A 187 -5.20 2.58 31.23
CA LYS A 187 -6.61 2.72 31.60
C LYS A 187 -7.24 3.94 30.92
N ALA A 188 -6.63 4.46 29.86
CA ALA A 188 -7.16 5.59 29.12
C ALA A 188 -8.59 5.31 28.67
N SER A 189 -9.51 6.21 29.07
CA SER A 189 -10.86 6.19 28.55
C SER A 189 -10.86 6.58 27.08
N GLY A 190 -11.90 6.18 26.40
CA GLY A 190 -11.95 6.30 24.98
C GLY A 190 -11.96 7.73 24.42
N LYS A 191 -12.64 8.64 25.11
CA LYS A 191 -12.56 10.08 24.82
C LYS A 191 -11.12 10.61 24.85
N LYS A 192 -10.26 10.10 25.76
CA LYS A 192 -8.85 10.48 25.79
C LYS A 192 -8.09 9.91 24.60
N LEU A 193 -8.38 8.67 24.19
CA LEU A 193 -7.74 8.03 23.04
C LEU A 193 -8.02 8.80 21.75
N ILE A 194 -9.27 9.22 21.53
CA ILE A 194 -9.63 10.06 20.37
C ILE A 194 -8.85 11.39 20.38
N ILE A 195 -8.75 12.06 21.53
CA ILE A 195 -8.00 13.32 21.64
C ILE A 195 -6.51 13.10 21.32
N MET A 196 -5.91 12.03 21.83
CA MET A 196 -4.51 11.70 21.58
C MET A 196 -4.25 11.32 20.12
N SER A 197 -5.19 10.62 19.49
CA SER A 197 -5.16 10.33 18.06
C SER A 197 -5.14 11.62 17.24
N HIS A 198 -6.06 12.56 17.48
CA HIS A 198 -6.06 13.84 16.77
C HIS A 198 -4.79 14.67 17.01
N ALA A 199 -4.29 14.69 18.26
CA ALA A 199 -3.04 15.38 18.59
C ALA A 199 -1.83 14.80 17.83
N SER A 200 -1.73 13.46 17.73
CA SER A 200 -0.68 12.79 16.98
C SER A 200 -0.71 13.11 15.48
N VAL A 201 -1.90 13.18 14.87
CA VAL A 201 -2.07 13.57 13.46
C VAL A 201 -1.52 14.97 13.22
N ILE A 202 -1.86 15.93 14.08
CA ILE A 202 -1.40 17.32 13.96
C ILE A 202 0.12 17.38 14.10
N VAL A 203 0.68 16.78 15.15
CA VAL A 203 2.13 16.79 15.40
C VAL A 203 2.87 16.12 14.25
N PHE A 204 2.43 14.95 13.80
CA PHE A 204 3.06 14.22 12.72
C PHE A 204 2.98 15.00 11.40
N ALA A 205 1.86 15.67 11.10
CA ALA A 205 1.75 16.50 9.91
C ALA A 205 2.80 17.63 9.87
N TYR A 206 3.04 18.31 10.99
CA TYR A 206 4.09 19.33 11.08
C TYR A 206 5.51 18.73 11.00
N VAL A 207 5.75 17.58 11.64
CA VAL A 207 7.05 16.89 11.56
C VAL A 207 7.33 16.45 10.12
N MET A 208 6.36 15.85 9.45
CA MET A 208 6.45 15.43 8.05
C MET A 208 6.68 16.62 7.12
N ALA A 209 5.95 17.73 7.30
CA ALA A 209 6.16 18.95 6.53
C ALA A 209 7.57 19.53 6.73
N GLY A 210 8.04 19.60 7.99
CA GLY A 210 9.40 20.03 8.32
C GLY A 210 10.47 19.12 7.73
N PHE A 211 10.27 17.81 7.79
CA PHE A 211 11.17 16.82 7.21
C PHE A 211 11.24 16.92 5.68
N ALA A 212 10.09 17.06 5.00
CA ALA A 212 10.03 17.24 3.55
C ALA A 212 10.73 18.53 3.10
N ILE A 213 10.54 19.65 3.83
CA ILE A 213 11.25 20.91 3.56
C ILE A 213 12.76 20.73 3.78
N GLY A 214 13.16 20.03 4.84
CA GLY A 214 14.56 19.71 5.12
C GLY A 214 15.21 18.93 3.99
N LEU A 215 14.55 17.89 3.48
CA LEU A 215 15.03 17.09 2.34
C LEU A 215 15.14 17.91 1.05
N TYR A 216 14.18 18.79 0.80
CA TYR A 216 14.21 19.69 -0.36
C TYR A 216 15.43 20.61 -0.33
N TYR A 217 15.70 21.28 0.80
CA TYR A 217 16.87 22.14 0.95
C TYR A 217 18.20 21.37 1.04
N ALA A 218 18.17 20.11 1.48
CA ALA A 218 19.32 19.21 1.44
C ALA A 218 19.65 18.71 0.02
N GLY A 219 18.85 19.06 -1.00
CA GLY A 219 19.07 18.66 -2.38
C GLY A 219 18.77 17.18 -2.65
N ILE A 220 17.97 16.54 -1.80
CA ILE A 220 17.62 15.14 -1.94
C ILE A 220 16.51 14.98 -3.00
N SER A 221 16.78 14.18 -4.03
CA SER A 221 15.82 13.92 -5.10
C SER A 221 14.75 12.88 -4.69
N MET A 222 13.62 12.87 -5.39
CA MET A 222 12.58 11.87 -5.18
C MET A 222 13.06 10.46 -5.52
N GLY A 223 13.88 10.33 -6.58
CA GLY A 223 14.51 9.06 -6.94
C GLY A 223 15.44 8.54 -5.85
N TYR A 224 16.22 9.42 -5.23
CA TYR A 224 17.11 9.05 -4.13
C TYR A 224 16.35 8.48 -2.94
N LEU A 225 15.28 9.17 -2.49
CA LEU A 225 14.45 8.70 -1.38
C LEU A 225 13.79 7.36 -1.70
N TYR A 226 13.36 7.19 -2.95
CA TYR A 226 12.72 5.97 -3.41
C TYR A 226 13.67 4.77 -3.35
N GLU A 227 14.93 4.92 -3.73
CA GLU A 227 15.91 3.82 -3.66
C GLU A 227 16.47 3.61 -2.24
N LEU A 228 16.59 4.69 -1.47
CA LEU A 228 17.04 4.65 -0.08
C LEU A 228 16.07 3.87 0.82
N MET A 229 14.77 3.93 0.54
CA MET A 229 13.76 3.30 1.42
C MET A 229 14.09 1.83 1.68
N GLY A 230 14.43 1.05 0.65
CA GLY A 230 14.72 -0.38 0.82
C GLY A 230 16.00 -0.66 1.61
N VAL A 231 17.00 0.24 1.60
CA VAL A 231 18.17 0.16 2.49
C VAL A 231 17.76 0.29 3.96
N ILE A 232 16.83 1.20 4.26
CA ILE A 232 16.43 1.51 5.64
C ILE A 232 15.46 0.46 6.20
N ILE A 233 14.42 0.10 5.44
CA ILE A 233 13.32 -0.73 5.95
C ILE A 233 13.35 -2.19 5.45
N GLY A 234 14.12 -2.52 4.41
CA GLY A 234 14.10 -3.87 3.80
C GLY A 234 14.49 -5.00 4.77
N GLY A 235 15.31 -4.70 5.78
CA GLY A 235 15.76 -5.66 6.80
C GLY A 235 14.67 -6.20 7.72
N ALA A 236 13.53 -5.51 7.82
CA ALA A 236 12.44 -5.92 8.72
C ALA A 236 11.41 -6.84 8.04
N VAL A 237 11.45 -6.99 6.71
CA VAL A 237 10.45 -7.77 5.94
C VAL A 237 10.44 -9.23 6.37
N LEU A 238 11.58 -9.91 6.29
CA LEU A 238 11.67 -11.34 6.58
C LEU A 238 11.29 -11.67 8.04
N PRO A 239 11.82 -11.02 9.09
CA PRO A 239 11.42 -11.33 10.45
C PRO A 239 9.92 -11.09 10.67
N SER A 240 9.33 -10.05 10.04
CA SER A 240 7.89 -9.76 10.14
C SER A 240 7.03 -10.79 9.39
N ALA A 241 7.49 -11.33 8.26
CA ALA A 241 6.79 -12.42 7.58
C ALA A 241 6.89 -13.73 8.37
N LEU A 242 8.07 -14.02 8.93
CA LEU A 242 8.33 -15.24 9.67
C LEU A 242 7.67 -15.26 11.05
N THR A 243 7.31 -14.12 11.66
CA THR A 243 6.45 -14.16 12.87
C THR A 243 5.15 -14.89 12.57
N LEU A 244 4.52 -14.67 11.41
CA LEU A 244 3.26 -15.33 11.03
C LEU A 244 3.48 -16.73 10.42
N LEU A 245 4.56 -16.92 9.65
CA LEU A 245 4.76 -18.14 8.86
C LEU A 245 5.60 -19.22 9.58
N SER A 246 6.40 -18.85 10.58
CA SER A 246 7.29 -19.77 11.28
C SER A 246 6.78 -20.06 12.70
N LYS A 247 6.66 -21.34 13.04
CA LYS A 247 6.34 -21.79 14.41
C LYS A 247 7.51 -21.70 15.38
N ASN A 248 8.71 -21.39 14.87
CA ASN A 248 9.97 -21.53 15.61
C ASN A 248 10.67 -20.20 15.86
N GLN A 249 10.18 -19.09 15.30
CA GLN A 249 10.80 -17.78 15.51
C GLN A 249 10.63 -17.33 16.96
N ASN A 250 11.72 -16.91 17.59
CA ASN A 250 11.69 -16.33 18.94
C ASN A 250 11.60 -14.80 18.90
N TRP A 251 11.24 -14.20 20.03
CA TRP A 251 11.11 -12.74 20.17
C TRP A 251 12.44 -12.02 19.83
N ALA A 252 13.58 -12.58 20.24
CA ALA A 252 14.89 -11.97 20.00
C ALA A 252 15.20 -11.85 18.49
N ALA A 253 14.89 -12.90 17.71
CA ALA A 253 15.03 -12.89 16.26
C ALA A 253 14.04 -11.91 15.60
N ALA A 254 12.82 -11.79 16.13
CA ALA A 254 11.84 -10.83 15.63
C ALA A 254 12.28 -9.37 15.87
N THR A 255 12.81 -9.07 17.05
CA THR A 255 13.10 -7.70 17.50
C THR A 255 14.49 -7.21 17.10
N PHE A 256 15.54 -8.04 17.19
CA PHE A 256 16.90 -7.60 16.93
C PHE A 256 17.31 -7.69 15.45
N THR A 257 16.63 -8.52 14.65
CA THR A 257 16.95 -8.63 13.21
C THR A 257 16.80 -7.29 12.48
N PRO A 258 15.67 -6.56 12.60
CA PRO A 258 15.48 -5.29 11.89
C PRO A 258 16.62 -4.27 12.10
N PRO A 259 16.99 -3.86 13.34
CA PRO A 259 18.04 -2.87 13.54
C PRO A 259 19.43 -3.36 13.11
N ILE A 260 19.74 -4.66 13.29
CA ILE A 260 21.01 -5.23 12.83
C ILE A 260 21.09 -5.21 11.30
N ALA A 261 20.03 -5.65 10.62
CA ALA A 261 19.95 -5.70 9.17
C ALA A 261 20.05 -4.28 8.56
N THR A 262 19.33 -3.30 9.10
CA THR A 262 19.43 -1.90 8.69
C THR A 262 20.84 -1.35 8.92
N GLY A 263 21.48 -1.65 10.06
CA GLY A 263 22.86 -1.25 10.33
C GLY A 263 23.85 -1.82 9.32
N LEU A 264 23.72 -3.11 8.97
CA LEU A 264 24.54 -3.76 7.95
C LEU A 264 24.26 -3.21 6.55
N ALA A 265 23.01 -2.89 6.23
CA ALA A 265 22.62 -2.29 4.95
C ALA A 265 23.25 -0.90 4.79
N ILE A 266 23.15 -0.03 5.80
CA ILE A 266 23.78 1.30 5.78
C ILE A 266 25.29 1.19 5.72
N LEU A 267 25.90 0.29 6.50
CA LEU A 267 27.34 0.07 6.48
C LEU A 267 27.81 -0.36 5.09
N SER A 268 27.18 -1.39 4.50
CA SER A 268 27.55 -1.92 3.19
C SER A 268 27.33 -0.91 2.06
N TRP A 269 26.24 -0.14 2.12
CA TRP A 269 25.95 0.96 1.21
C TRP A 269 27.08 2.00 1.21
N LEU A 270 27.41 2.56 2.38
CA LEU A 270 28.42 3.61 2.51
C LEU A 270 29.84 3.10 2.24
N VAL A 271 30.17 1.86 2.63
CA VAL A 271 31.46 1.24 2.34
C VAL A 271 31.61 0.99 0.84
N CYS A 272 30.56 0.50 0.17
CA CYS A 272 30.57 0.32 -1.30
C CYS A 272 30.78 1.65 -2.01
N THR A 273 30.04 2.69 -1.60
CA THR A 273 30.20 4.05 -2.13
C THR A 273 31.63 4.54 -1.99
N LYS A 274 32.20 4.48 -0.77
CA LYS A 274 33.57 4.93 -0.53
C LYS A 274 34.60 4.10 -1.29
N SER A 275 34.40 2.79 -1.40
CA SER A 275 35.34 1.90 -2.09
C SER A 275 35.36 2.08 -3.60
N LYS A 276 34.21 2.40 -4.22
CA LYS A 276 34.11 2.59 -5.67
C LYS A 276 34.40 4.02 -6.11
N PHE A 277 33.95 5.01 -5.35
CA PHE A 277 33.98 6.42 -5.76
C PHE A 277 34.94 7.29 -4.94
N GLY A 278 35.54 6.76 -3.87
CA GLY A 278 36.54 7.46 -3.04
C GLY A 278 35.98 8.54 -2.09
N THR A 279 34.79 9.09 -2.38
CA THR A 279 34.09 10.09 -1.57
C THR A 279 32.66 9.66 -1.26
N VAL A 280 32.11 10.15 -0.15
CA VAL A 280 30.71 9.93 0.23
C VAL A 280 29.97 11.26 0.12
N THR A 281 29.23 11.42 -0.97
CA THR A 281 28.33 12.53 -1.29
C THR A 281 26.98 12.00 -1.76
N VAL A 282 25.95 12.84 -1.77
CA VAL A 282 24.60 12.47 -2.25
C VAL A 282 24.64 11.85 -3.64
N ASP A 283 25.46 12.38 -4.55
CA ASP A 283 25.59 11.85 -5.91
C ASP A 283 26.21 10.44 -5.90
N THR A 284 27.34 10.27 -5.19
CA THR A 284 28.02 8.96 -5.14
C THR A 284 27.23 7.88 -4.40
N THR A 285 26.41 8.27 -3.41
CA THR A 285 25.54 7.33 -2.69
C THR A 285 24.30 6.95 -3.49
N PHE A 286 23.91 7.77 -4.47
CA PHE A 286 22.80 7.51 -5.39
C PHE A 286 23.17 6.59 -6.57
N GLU A 287 24.46 6.38 -6.83
CA GLU A 287 24.90 5.50 -7.92
C GLU A 287 24.34 4.07 -7.78
N ASP A 288 23.97 3.48 -8.93
CA ASP A 288 23.29 2.18 -9.05
C ASP A 288 23.94 1.10 -8.17
N ASP A 289 25.27 0.99 -8.20
CA ASP A 289 26.03 -0.01 -7.44
C ASP A 289 25.95 0.19 -5.92
N SER A 290 25.97 1.45 -5.48
CA SER A 290 25.86 1.82 -4.06
C SER A 290 24.48 1.40 -3.56
N MET A 291 23.41 1.89 -4.21
CA MET A 291 22.03 1.63 -3.81
C MET A 291 21.68 0.15 -3.89
N LEU A 292 22.13 -0.56 -4.93
CA LEU A 292 21.96 -2.00 -5.06
C LEU A 292 22.56 -2.76 -3.89
N THR A 293 23.80 -2.41 -3.50
CA THR A 293 24.50 -3.10 -2.42
C THR A 293 23.73 -2.97 -1.10
N GLY A 294 23.33 -1.76 -0.73
CA GLY A 294 22.56 -1.52 0.50
C GLY A 294 21.24 -2.28 0.51
N ASN A 295 20.48 -2.22 -0.59
CA ASN A 295 19.19 -2.88 -0.72
C ASN A 295 19.32 -4.41 -0.67
N VAL A 296 20.28 -5.00 -1.38
CA VAL A 296 20.50 -6.45 -1.38
C VAL A 296 20.93 -6.94 0.01
N VAL A 297 21.79 -6.20 0.71
CA VAL A 297 22.19 -6.55 2.08
C VAL A 297 21.01 -6.42 3.04
N ALA A 298 20.16 -5.39 2.89
CA ALA A 298 18.94 -5.26 3.68
C ALA A 298 18.02 -6.48 3.52
N LEU A 299 17.79 -6.94 2.29
CA LEU A 299 16.89 -8.08 2.03
C LEU A 299 17.49 -9.43 2.45
N LEU A 300 18.78 -9.64 2.22
CA LEU A 300 19.41 -10.96 2.39
C LEU A 300 20.01 -11.19 3.76
N SER A 301 20.46 -10.14 4.47
CA SER A 301 21.06 -10.33 5.81
C SER A 301 20.11 -10.99 6.83
N PRO A 302 18.79 -10.73 6.84
CA PRO A 302 17.85 -11.45 7.70
C PRO A 302 17.83 -12.96 7.48
N LEU A 303 18.14 -13.47 6.27
CA LEU A 303 18.19 -14.92 5.99
C LEU A 303 19.26 -15.64 6.83
N VAL A 304 20.28 -14.91 7.27
CA VAL A 304 21.34 -15.42 8.16
C VAL A 304 21.06 -15.05 9.60
N ILE A 305 20.66 -13.80 9.86
CA ILE A 305 20.46 -13.28 11.22
C ILE A 305 19.31 -14.03 11.93
N VAL A 306 18.18 -14.26 11.26
CA VAL A 306 17.02 -14.94 11.88
C VAL A 306 17.37 -16.36 12.33
N PRO A 307 17.95 -17.25 11.49
CA PRO A 307 18.37 -18.57 11.96
C PRO A 307 19.42 -18.52 13.08
N VAL A 308 20.39 -17.60 13.01
CA VAL A 308 21.44 -17.46 14.04
C VAL A 308 20.82 -17.07 15.39
N LEU A 309 19.98 -16.04 15.43
CA LEU A 309 19.30 -15.61 16.65
C LEU A 309 18.31 -16.67 17.15
N THR A 310 17.62 -17.36 16.25
CA THR A 310 16.73 -18.47 16.60
C THR A 310 17.51 -19.64 17.23
N PHE A 311 18.71 -19.92 16.74
CA PHE A 311 19.58 -20.96 17.30
C PHE A 311 20.17 -20.56 18.66
N VAL A 312 20.67 -19.32 18.79
CA VAL A 312 21.30 -18.81 20.02
C VAL A 312 20.29 -18.70 21.17
N PHE A 313 19.11 -18.14 20.91
CA PHE A 313 18.08 -17.91 21.93
C PHE A 313 17.03 -19.03 22.01
N LYS A 314 17.22 -20.11 21.24
CA LYS A 314 16.34 -21.27 21.07
C LYS A 314 14.97 -20.95 20.43
N PRO A 315 14.35 -21.90 19.72
CA PRO A 315 13.02 -21.71 19.15
C PRO A 315 11.94 -21.49 20.21
N GLN A 316 11.04 -20.53 19.98
CA GLN A 316 9.87 -20.28 20.81
C GLN A 316 8.60 -20.60 20.01
N LYS A 317 7.72 -21.42 20.58
CA LYS A 317 6.43 -21.75 19.97
C LYS A 317 5.38 -20.81 20.53
N PHE A 318 5.16 -19.70 19.86
CA PHE A 318 4.13 -18.74 20.25
C PHE A 318 2.74 -19.36 20.09
N ASP A 319 1.92 -19.30 21.15
CA ASP A 319 0.54 -19.76 21.09
C ASP A 319 -0.37 -18.64 20.57
N TRP A 320 -0.79 -18.79 19.32
CA TRP A 320 -1.71 -17.86 18.65
C TRP A 320 -3.11 -17.83 19.26
N SER A 321 -3.46 -18.80 20.13
CA SER A 321 -4.74 -18.81 20.83
C SER A 321 -4.92 -17.56 21.71
N ILE A 322 -3.83 -17.01 22.26
CA ILE A 322 -3.86 -15.82 23.12
C ILE A 322 -4.34 -14.56 22.38
N LEU A 323 -4.12 -14.48 21.05
CA LEU A 323 -4.60 -13.35 20.26
C LEU A 323 -6.12 -13.40 20.05
N LYS A 324 -6.75 -14.56 20.25
CA LYS A 324 -8.21 -14.70 20.21
C LYS A 324 -8.88 -14.18 21.49
N SER A 325 -8.13 -14.03 22.58
CA SER A 325 -8.64 -13.46 23.84
C SER A 325 -8.49 -11.94 23.93
N ILE A 326 -7.85 -11.29 22.95
CA ILE A 326 -7.74 -9.83 22.92
C ILE A 326 -9.11 -9.26 22.57
N THR A 327 -9.75 -8.60 23.53
CA THR A 327 -10.96 -7.84 23.30
C THR A 327 -10.65 -6.64 22.41
N ARG A 328 -11.40 -6.48 21.31
CA ARG A 328 -11.44 -5.21 20.59
C ARG A 328 -11.85 -4.15 21.60
N VAL A 329 -11.07 -3.08 21.72
CA VAL A 329 -11.53 -1.88 22.44
C VAL A 329 -12.82 -1.47 21.73
N ASN A 330 -13.90 -1.33 22.49
CA ASN A 330 -15.17 -0.88 21.93
C ASN A 330 -14.99 0.56 21.42
N GLU A 331 -14.51 0.72 20.18
CA GLU A 331 -14.45 1.98 19.44
C GLU A 331 -15.84 2.64 19.36
N GLU A 332 -16.90 1.87 19.59
CA GLU A 332 -18.27 2.37 19.64
C GLU A 332 -18.74 2.84 21.01
N GLU A 333 -18.23 2.31 22.13
CA GLU A 333 -18.52 2.91 23.46
C GLU A 333 -17.89 4.32 23.52
N GLU A 334 -16.76 4.47 22.82
CA GLU A 334 -16.09 5.72 22.48
C GLU A 334 -16.91 6.70 21.65
N LEU A 335 -17.48 6.25 20.53
CA LEU A 335 -18.32 7.06 19.65
C LEU A 335 -19.67 7.39 20.31
N LEU A 336 -20.27 6.44 21.03
CA LEU A 336 -21.53 6.61 21.76
C LEU A 336 -21.37 7.56 22.96
N GLU A 337 -20.25 7.52 23.69
CA GLU A 337 -19.95 8.48 24.75
C GLU A 337 -19.59 9.87 24.22
N ALA A 338 -18.97 9.96 23.04
CA ALA A 338 -18.68 11.23 22.38
C ALA A 338 -19.94 11.89 21.76
N GLU A 339 -20.89 11.09 21.27
CA GLU A 339 -22.19 11.54 20.75
C GLU A 339 -23.22 11.80 21.86
N ALA A 340 -23.01 11.25 23.06
CA ALA A 340 -23.81 11.53 24.25
C ALA A 340 -23.64 12.99 24.71
N SER A 341 -24.44 13.86 24.09
CA SER A 341 -24.64 15.24 24.52
C SER A 341 -25.30 15.24 25.92
N PRO A 342 -24.89 16.08 26.89
CA PRO A 342 -25.50 16.12 28.23
C PRO A 342 -26.88 16.82 28.26
N SER A 343 -27.43 17.21 27.12
CA SER A 343 -28.77 17.78 26.97
C SER A 343 -29.71 16.77 26.29
N PRO A 344 -30.86 16.44 26.89
CA PRO A 344 -31.85 15.58 26.26
C PRO A 344 -32.54 16.36 25.15
N ASP A 345 -31.98 16.32 23.94
CA ASP A 345 -32.70 16.70 22.72
C ASP A 345 -33.65 15.54 22.36
N PRO A 346 -34.98 15.76 22.30
CA PRO A 346 -35.96 14.72 21.95
C PRO A 346 -35.77 14.10 20.55
N GLU A 347 -34.91 14.70 19.71
CA GLU A 347 -34.60 14.25 18.35
C GLU A 347 -33.31 13.42 18.25
N LYS A 348 -32.45 13.38 19.28
CA LYS A 348 -31.23 12.54 19.28
C LYS A 348 -31.51 11.17 19.89
N LEU A 349 -31.33 10.14 19.07
CA LEU A 349 -31.58 8.73 19.38
C LEU A 349 -30.65 8.22 20.48
N ALA A 350 -31.21 7.81 21.61
CA ALA A 350 -30.60 6.79 22.45
C ALA A 350 -31.16 5.43 21.99
N PRO A 351 -30.35 4.53 21.40
CA PRO A 351 -30.81 3.18 21.15
C PRO A 351 -31.17 2.51 22.48
N ILE A 352 -32.34 1.86 22.52
CA ILE A 352 -32.77 1.06 23.68
C ILE A 352 -31.80 -0.13 23.78
N LYS A 353 -30.80 0.00 24.66
CA LYS A 353 -29.69 -0.96 24.83
C LYS A 353 -30.15 -2.43 24.87
N SER A 354 -31.33 -2.74 25.41
CA SER A 354 -31.80 -4.12 25.58
C SER A 354 -32.10 -4.85 24.28
N GLN A 355 -32.74 -4.23 23.29
CA GLN A 355 -33.15 -4.92 22.05
C GLN A 355 -31.97 -5.20 21.12
N ILE A 356 -30.99 -4.28 21.07
CA ILE A 356 -29.77 -4.46 20.28
C ILE A 356 -28.92 -5.59 20.88
N THR A 357 -28.80 -5.64 22.21
CA THR A 357 -27.98 -6.64 22.90
C THR A 357 -28.60 -8.03 22.88
N GLU A 358 -29.94 -8.15 22.93
CA GLU A 358 -30.66 -9.43 22.78
C GLU A 358 -30.54 -9.98 21.35
N ALA A 359 -30.84 -9.16 20.34
CA ALA A 359 -30.69 -9.55 18.94
C ALA A 359 -29.23 -9.91 18.60
N ALA A 360 -28.28 -9.17 19.17
CA ALA A 360 -26.87 -9.48 19.01
C ALA A 360 -26.49 -10.86 19.58
N HIS A 361 -27.06 -11.22 20.74
CA HIS A 361 -26.72 -12.46 21.44
C HIS A 361 -27.24 -13.69 20.71
N GLU A 362 -28.45 -13.62 20.18
CA GLU A 362 -29.04 -14.70 19.39
C GLU A 362 -28.28 -14.95 18.09
N ILE A 363 -27.88 -13.89 17.39
CA ILE A 363 -27.07 -13.99 16.16
C ILE A 363 -25.67 -14.54 16.48
N ALA A 364 -25.06 -14.08 17.56
CA ALA A 364 -23.74 -14.51 18.01
C ALA A 364 -23.72 -16.01 18.36
N LEU A 365 -24.76 -16.53 19.01
CA LEU A 365 -24.91 -17.97 19.31
C LEU A 365 -25.08 -18.82 18.04
N ALA A 366 -25.83 -18.32 17.05
CA ALA A 366 -26.00 -19.00 15.76
C ALA A 366 -24.69 -19.03 14.94
N GLU A 367 -23.89 -17.96 14.99
CA GLU A 367 -22.59 -17.88 14.31
C GLU A 367 -21.52 -18.73 15.00
N ALA A 368 -21.49 -18.77 16.34
CA ALA A 368 -20.55 -19.60 17.11
C ALA A 368 -20.65 -21.09 16.77
N ALA A 369 -21.87 -21.59 16.53
CA ALA A 369 -22.11 -22.98 16.11
C ALA A 369 -21.53 -23.34 14.72
N SER A 370 -21.12 -22.36 13.92
CA SER A 370 -20.59 -22.55 12.55
C SER A 370 -19.06 -22.44 12.43
N PHE A 371 -18.35 -22.33 13.55
CA PHE A 371 -16.93 -22.03 13.63
C PHE A 371 -16.00 -23.01 12.88
N ASP A 372 -16.31 -24.32 12.93
CA ASP A 372 -15.53 -25.33 12.22
C ASP A 372 -15.67 -25.19 10.69
N ALA A 373 -16.88 -24.87 10.22
CA ALA A 373 -17.16 -24.63 8.81
C ALA A 373 -16.48 -23.34 8.31
N GLU A 374 -16.44 -22.30 9.14
CA GLU A 374 -15.73 -21.05 8.85
C GLU A 374 -14.21 -21.30 8.74
N SER A 375 -13.62 -22.03 9.69
CA SER A 375 -12.20 -22.37 9.70
C SER A 375 -11.79 -23.21 8.49
N GLU A 376 -12.63 -24.15 8.05
CA GLU A 376 -12.36 -24.93 6.84
C GLU A 376 -12.44 -24.07 5.56
N ARG A 377 -13.42 -23.15 5.50
CA ARG A 377 -13.58 -22.19 4.40
C ARG A 377 -12.36 -21.27 4.29
N LEU A 378 -11.89 -20.73 5.41
CA LEU A 378 -10.70 -19.86 5.47
C LEU A 378 -9.44 -20.60 5.01
N ASN A 379 -9.25 -21.85 5.44
CA ASN A 379 -8.10 -22.66 5.01
C ASN A 379 -8.09 -22.96 3.50
N LYS A 380 -9.27 -23.23 2.91
CA LYS A 380 -9.40 -23.41 1.45
C LYS A 380 -9.08 -22.12 0.71
N ALA A 381 -9.60 -20.98 1.18
CA ALA A 381 -9.33 -19.66 0.61
C ALA A 381 -7.84 -19.29 0.69
N PHE A 382 -7.19 -19.55 1.83
CA PHE A 382 -5.76 -19.31 2.02
C PHE A 382 -4.91 -20.12 1.03
N LYS A 383 -5.17 -21.43 0.88
CA LYS A 383 -4.42 -22.29 -0.06
C LYS A 383 -4.59 -21.83 -1.51
N PHE A 384 -5.82 -21.46 -1.89
CA PHE A 384 -6.09 -20.94 -3.22
C PHE A 384 -5.34 -19.64 -3.48
N ALA A 385 -5.41 -18.69 -2.56
CA ALA A 385 -4.71 -17.41 -2.70
C ALA A 385 -3.21 -17.57 -2.73
N LEU A 386 -2.63 -18.42 -1.88
CA LEU A 386 -1.20 -18.72 -1.91
C LEU A 386 -0.78 -19.26 -3.29
N SER A 387 -1.57 -20.18 -3.85
CA SER A 387 -1.33 -20.72 -5.20
C SER A 387 -1.35 -19.62 -6.27
N VAL A 388 -2.36 -18.74 -6.23
CA VAL A 388 -2.48 -17.62 -7.18
C VAL A 388 -1.33 -16.62 -7.01
N CYS A 389 -0.98 -16.25 -5.78
CA CYS A 389 0.13 -15.33 -5.51
C CYS A 389 1.47 -15.89 -5.99
N ILE A 390 1.77 -17.17 -5.71
CA ILE A 390 2.99 -17.83 -6.19
C ILE A 390 3.01 -17.89 -7.71
N PHE A 391 1.89 -18.28 -8.34
CA PHE A 391 1.77 -18.32 -9.79
C PHE A 391 2.03 -16.94 -10.41
N LEU A 392 1.38 -15.89 -9.91
CA LEU A 392 1.57 -14.53 -10.40
C LEU A 392 3.00 -14.01 -10.16
N ALA A 393 3.59 -14.28 -9.00
CA ALA A 393 4.97 -13.93 -8.73
C ALA A 393 5.93 -14.60 -9.73
N VAL A 394 5.79 -15.90 -9.96
CA VAL A 394 6.62 -16.63 -10.95
C VAL A 394 6.38 -16.10 -12.37
N CYS A 395 5.13 -15.88 -12.77
CA CYS A 395 4.80 -15.41 -14.11
C CYS A 395 5.30 -13.98 -14.37
N LEU A 396 5.04 -13.04 -13.46
CA LEU A 396 5.29 -11.61 -13.66
C LEU A 396 6.72 -11.18 -13.30
N ILE A 397 7.36 -11.84 -12.32
CA ILE A 397 8.73 -11.49 -11.87
C ILE A 397 9.77 -12.32 -12.61
N LEU A 398 9.50 -13.59 -12.91
CA LEU A 398 10.49 -14.49 -13.51
C LEU A 398 10.21 -14.74 -15.00
N LEU A 399 9.07 -15.35 -15.34
CA LEU A 399 8.83 -15.87 -16.68
C LEU A 399 8.64 -14.80 -17.75
N TRP A 400 8.09 -13.64 -17.40
CA TRP A 400 7.90 -12.57 -18.37
C TRP A 400 9.18 -11.74 -18.61
N PRO A 401 9.79 -11.09 -17.59
CA PRO A 401 10.91 -10.18 -17.84
C PRO A 401 12.23 -10.91 -18.14
N ILE A 402 12.52 -12.05 -17.50
CA ILE A 402 13.84 -12.71 -17.62
C ILE A 402 14.13 -13.19 -19.04
N PRO A 403 13.22 -13.89 -19.76
CA PRO A 403 13.50 -14.31 -21.14
C PRO A 403 13.65 -13.11 -22.09
N MET A 404 12.87 -12.04 -21.89
CA MET A 404 12.98 -10.82 -22.69
C MET A 404 14.30 -10.08 -22.43
N TYR A 405 14.75 -10.04 -21.18
CA TYR A 405 16.05 -9.50 -20.79
C TYR A 405 17.20 -10.35 -21.36
N GLY A 406 17.14 -11.66 -21.18
CA GLY A 406 18.19 -12.60 -21.61
C GLY A 406 18.37 -12.68 -23.12
N SER A 407 17.27 -12.68 -23.87
CA SER A 407 17.30 -12.67 -25.35
C SER A 407 17.77 -11.33 -25.94
N GLY A 408 17.73 -10.24 -25.16
CA GLY A 408 18.02 -8.90 -25.67
C GLY A 408 17.05 -8.44 -26.75
N TYR A 409 15.78 -8.88 -26.67
CA TYR A 409 14.79 -8.59 -27.69
C TYR A 409 14.52 -7.08 -27.80
N ILE A 410 14.65 -6.56 -29.02
CA ILE A 410 14.27 -5.18 -29.38
C ILE A 410 12.89 -5.24 -30.02
N PHE A 411 11.96 -4.42 -29.53
CA PHE A 411 10.55 -4.54 -29.91
C PHE A 411 10.37 -4.15 -31.37
N SER A 412 9.84 -5.07 -32.18
CA SER A 412 9.36 -4.72 -33.52
C SER A 412 8.16 -3.79 -33.45
N LYS A 413 7.90 -3.01 -34.51
CA LYS A 413 6.73 -2.13 -34.60
C LYS A 413 5.41 -2.88 -34.32
N LYS A 414 5.26 -4.11 -34.85
CA LYS A 414 4.07 -4.95 -34.61
C LYS A 414 3.97 -5.38 -33.14
N PHE A 415 5.08 -5.83 -32.56
CA PHE A 415 5.11 -6.23 -31.15
C PHE A 415 4.80 -5.06 -30.22
N PHE A 416 5.41 -3.89 -30.46
CA PHE A 416 5.14 -2.68 -29.67
C PHE A 416 3.68 -2.23 -29.75
N THR A 417 3.07 -2.23 -30.95
CA THR A 417 1.64 -1.94 -31.09
C THR A 417 0.78 -2.93 -30.31
N GLY A 418 1.11 -4.22 -30.34
CA GLY A 418 0.44 -5.24 -29.53
C GLY A 418 0.61 -5.00 -28.02
N TRP A 419 1.83 -4.65 -27.58
CA TRP A 419 2.15 -4.31 -26.19
C TRP A 419 1.29 -3.15 -25.66
N ILE A 420 1.22 -2.06 -26.42
CA ILE A 420 0.36 -0.91 -26.08
C ILE A 420 -1.11 -1.30 -26.06
N THR A 421 -1.56 -2.14 -27.00
CA THR A 421 -2.96 -2.60 -27.06
C THR A 421 -3.34 -3.42 -25.82
N VAL A 422 -2.48 -4.36 -25.41
CA VAL A 422 -2.67 -5.15 -24.18
C VAL A 422 -2.73 -4.23 -22.96
N LEU A 423 -1.85 -3.24 -22.88
CA LEU A 423 -1.84 -2.27 -21.79
C LEU A 423 -3.12 -1.43 -21.71
N PHE A 424 -3.69 -1.03 -22.85
CA PHE A 424 -4.98 -0.36 -22.88
C PHE A 424 -6.10 -1.25 -22.33
N ILE A 425 -6.20 -2.48 -22.83
CA ILE A 425 -7.22 -3.45 -22.39
C ILE A 425 -7.11 -3.66 -20.87
N TRP A 426 -5.90 -3.90 -20.38
CA TRP A 426 -5.66 -4.10 -18.95
C TRP A 426 -5.97 -2.83 -18.13
N SER A 427 -5.63 -1.65 -18.62
CA SER A 427 -5.96 -0.38 -17.97
C SER A 427 -7.48 -0.14 -17.90
N PHE A 428 -8.24 -0.55 -18.91
CA PHE A 428 -9.70 -0.50 -18.86
C PHE A 428 -10.29 -1.48 -17.86
N ILE A 429 -9.83 -2.74 -17.86
CA ILE A 429 -10.23 -3.73 -16.86
C ILE A 429 -9.95 -3.21 -15.45
N THR A 430 -8.78 -2.62 -15.25
CA THR A 430 -8.38 -1.98 -13.99
C THR A 430 -9.32 -0.84 -13.60
N ALA A 431 -9.67 0.03 -14.54
CA ALA A 431 -10.63 1.10 -14.29
C ALA A 431 -12.00 0.55 -13.87
N PHE A 432 -12.48 -0.52 -14.50
CA PHE A 432 -13.72 -1.18 -14.09
C PHE A 432 -13.62 -1.77 -12.68
N ILE A 433 -12.55 -2.49 -12.36
CA ILE A 433 -12.34 -3.09 -11.04
C ILE A 433 -12.25 -2.02 -9.96
N VAL A 434 -11.48 -0.94 -10.16
CA VAL A 434 -11.19 0.06 -9.12
C VAL A 434 -12.29 1.11 -8.99
N ILE A 435 -12.94 1.51 -10.09
CA ILE A 435 -13.97 2.55 -10.07
C ILE A 435 -15.36 1.95 -9.87
N ILE A 436 -15.71 0.91 -10.64
CA ILE A 436 -17.06 0.33 -10.62
C ILE A 436 -17.16 -0.76 -9.54
N GLY A 437 -16.11 -1.56 -9.33
CA GLY A 437 -16.11 -2.65 -8.35
C GLY A 437 -16.58 -2.22 -6.95
N PRO A 438 -15.93 -1.24 -6.30
CA PRO A 438 -16.34 -0.77 -4.97
C PRO A 438 -17.77 -0.22 -4.93
N LEU A 439 -18.21 0.48 -6.00
CA LEU A 439 -19.58 1.00 -6.09
C LEU A 439 -20.62 -0.12 -6.22
N TRP A 440 -20.26 -1.19 -6.93
CA TRP A 440 -21.12 -2.35 -7.14
C TRP A 440 -21.23 -3.22 -5.88
N GLU A 441 -20.12 -3.47 -5.19
CA GLU A 441 -20.09 -4.20 -3.93
C GLU A 441 -20.79 -3.42 -2.81
N GLY A 442 -20.51 -2.11 -2.72
CA GLY A 442 -21.12 -1.21 -1.73
C GLY A 442 -22.53 -0.73 -2.07
N ARG A 443 -23.17 -1.22 -3.15
CA ARG A 443 -24.43 -0.65 -3.66
C ARG A 443 -25.57 -0.64 -2.64
N GLU A 444 -25.66 -1.67 -1.80
CA GLU A 444 -26.71 -1.79 -0.78
C GLU A 444 -26.47 -0.79 0.36
N GLY A 445 -25.21 -0.63 0.80
CA GLY A 445 -24.82 0.40 1.77
C GLY A 445 -25.04 1.81 1.24
N CYS A 446 -24.65 2.08 -0.01
CA CYS A 446 -24.92 3.34 -0.70
C CYS A 446 -26.42 3.63 -0.76
N TYR A 447 -27.22 2.67 -1.22
CA TYR A 447 -28.67 2.82 -1.33
C TYR A 447 -29.31 3.10 0.03
N THR A 448 -28.96 2.33 1.07
CA THR A 448 -29.46 2.52 2.43
C THR A 448 -29.10 3.90 2.98
N THR A 449 -27.86 4.34 2.76
CA THR A 449 -27.37 5.67 3.19
C THR A 449 -28.10 6.79 2.47
N PHE A 450 -28.18 6.76 1.14
CA PHE A 450 -28.89 7.77 0.35
C PHE A 450 -30.38 7.82 0.67
N ARG A 451 -31.00 6.66 0.90
CA ARG A 451 -32.40 6.56 1.31
C ARG A 451 -32.62 7.14 2.71
N GLY A 452 -31.69 6.90 3.65
CA GLY A 452 -31.71 7.50 4.99
C GLY A 452 -31.61 9.03 4.91
N ILE A 453 -30.61 9.55 4.19
CA ILE A 453 -30.43 10.99 3.95
C ILE A 453 -31.71 11.60 3.33
N TYR A 454 -32.30 10.93 2.34
CA TYR A 454 -33.54 11.38 1.72
C TYR A 454 -34.70 11.45 2.71
N TRP A 455 -34.88 10.43 3.56
CA TRP A 455 -35.94 10.43 4.57
C TRP A 455 -35.73 11.50 5.64
N ASP A 456 -34.50 11.79 6.04
CA ASP A 456 -34.22 12.89 6.98
C ASP A 456 -34.45 14.26 6.35
N LEU A 457 -33.98 14.48 5.12
CA LEU A 457 -34.19 15.75 4.40
C LEU A 457 -35.67 16.02 4.08
N THR A 458 -36.50 14.98 3.99
CA THR A 458 -37.95 15.10 3.70
C THR A 458 -38.82 15.05 4.95
N GLY A 459 -38.24 15.01 6.15
CA GLY A 459 -38.98 14.93 7.42
C GLY A 459 -39.70 13.59 7.64
N GLN A 460 -39.31 12.53 6.91
CA GLN A 460 -39.87 11.18 7.00
C GLN A 460 -39.04 10.26 7.90
N SER A 461 -38.31 10.79 8.88
CA SER A 461 -37.44 10.03 9.77
C SER A 461 -38.16 8.89 10.54
N TYR A 462 -39.49 8.90 10.62
CA TYR A 462 -40.26 7.76 11.15
C TYR A 462 -40.10 6.48 10.32
N LYS A 463 -39.96 6.58 8.98
CA LYS A 463 -39.70 5.43 8.10
C LYS A 463 -38.30 4.86 8.30
N LEU A 464 -37.33 5.74 8.59
CA LEU A 464 -35.99 5.30 8.98
C LEU A 464 -36.06 4.47 10.27
N ARG A 465 -36.82 4.93 11.27
CA ARG A 465 -37.02 4.21 12.55
C ARG A 465 -37.68 2.84 12.35
N GLU A 466 -38.76 2.76 11.57
CA GLU A 466 -39.42 1.48 11.27
C GLU A 466 -38.49 0.50 10.54
N TRP A 467 -37.69 1.02 9.60
CA TRP A 467 -36.73 0.19 8.88
C TRP A 467 -35.60 -0.31 9.80
N GLN A 468 -35.03 0.56 10.64
CA GLN A 468 -33.99 0.19 11.62
C GLN A 468 -34.48 -0.87 12.61
N ASN A 469 -35.72 -0.75 13.08
CA ASN A 469 -36.32 -1.71 14.01
C ASN A 469 -36.66 -3.06 13.37
N SER A 470 -36.96 -3.09 12.07
CA SER A 470 -37.30 -4.32 11.33
C SER A 470 -36.08 -5.05 10.75
N HIS A 471 -34.94 -4.37 10.63
CA HIS A 471 -33.68 -4.92 10.12
C HIS A 471 -32.53 -4.63 11.10
N PRO A 472 -32.64 -5.04 12.38
CA PRO A 472 -31.60 -4.79 13.38
C PRO A 472 -30.26 -5.37 12.95
N GLU A 473 -30.24 -6.50 12.25
CA GLU A 473 -29.03 -7.15 11.71
C GLU A 473 -28.25 -6.30 10.69
N GLN A 474 -28.86 -5.23 10.15
CA GLN A 474 -28.20 -4.30 9.23
C GLN A 474 -27.67 -3.05 9.93
N LEU A 475 -27.97 -2.87 11.21
CA LEU A 475 -27.44 -1.76 12.00
C LEU A 475 -25.99 -2.04 12.38
N HIS A 476 -25.12 -1.05 12.14
CA HIS A 476 -23.71 -1.14 12.49
C HIS A 476 -23.51 -1.48 13.98
N ALA A 477 -24.25 -0.81 14.86
CA ALA A 477 -24.20 -1.05 16.30
C ALA A 477 -24.60 -2.49 16.70
N VAL A 478 -25.58 -3.09 16.01
CA VAL A 478 -25.98 -4.49 16.28
C VAL A 478 -24.89 -5.44 15.80
N ARG A 479 -24.38 -5.28 14.57
CA ARG A 479 -23.30 -6.11 14.02
C ARG A 479 -22.03 -6.06 14.87
N SER A 480 -21.72 -4.88 15.39
CA SER A 480 -20.60 -4.67 16.32
C SER A 480 -20.83 -5.42 17.63
N GLN A 481 -22.01 -5.29 18.26
CA GLN A 481 -22.35 -6.04 19.48
C GLN A 481 -22.34 -7.56 19.27
N VAL A 482 -22.83 -8.04 18.13
CA VAL A 482 -22.72 -9.47 17.72
C VAL A 482 -21.26 -9.90 17.72
N SER A 483 -20.39 -9.13 17.08
CA SER A 483 -18.96 -9.44 16.98
C SER A 483 -18.25 -9.42 18.35
N ALA A 484 -18.64 -8.50 19.24
CA ALA A 484 -18.12 -8.41 20.60
C ALA A 484 -18.53 -9.64 21.43
N GLN A 485 -19.81 -10.03 21.38
CA GLN A 485 -20.32 -11.20 22.09
C GLN A 485 -19.77 -12.52 21.54
N LEU A 486 -19.56 -12.63 20.21
CA LEU A 486 -18.85 -13.75 19.60
C LEU A 486 -17.43 -13.89 20.14
N ASN A 487 -16.71 -12.77 20.25
CA ASN A 487 -15.36 -12.79 20.82
C ASN A 487 -15.39 -13.19 22.31
N GLU A 488 -16.34 -12.68 23.08
CA GLU A 488 -16.50 -13.06 24.50
C GLU A 488 -16.81 -14.55 24.67
N MET A 489 -17.71 -15.11 23.84
CA MET A 489 -17.98 -16.55 23.81
C MET A 489 -16.75 -17.38 23.42
N ARG A 490 -15.96 -16.90 22.45
CA ARG A 490 -14.69 -17.53 22.04
C ARG A 490 -13.65 -17.52 23.18
N VAL A 491 -13.62 -16.47 24.00
CA VAL A 491 -12.76 -16.38 25.20
C VAL A 491 -13.21 -17.37 26.27
N LEU A 492 -14.52 -17.57 26.45
CA LEU A 492 -15.06 -18.49 27.44
C LEU A 492 -14.85 -19.97 27.08
N GLU A 493 -14.88 -20.32 25.77
CA GLU A 493 -14.57 -21.68 25.30
C GLU A 493 -13.06 -21.99 25.32
N GLY A 494 -12.20 -20.99 25.16
CA GLY A 494 -10.74 -21.08 25.28
C GLY A 494 -10.25 -20.62 26.65
N LYS A 495 -10.31 -21.49 27.67
CA LYS A 495 -9.85 -21.27 29.06
C LYS A 495 -8.77 -20.17 29.25
N GLU A 496 -9.15 -19.16 30.04
CA GLU A 496 -8.35 -18.20 30.84
C GLU A 496 -7.09 -17.60 30.20
N HIS A 497 -7.06 -16.29 30.00
CA HIS A 497 -6.04 -15.40 30.59
C HIS A 497 -6.55 -13.95 30.64
N ALA A 498 -6.56 -13.35 31.83
CA ALA A 498 -6.91 -11.94 32.02
C ALA A 498 -5.81 -11.04 31.43
N PRO A 499 -6.11 -9.79 31.01
CA PRO A 499 -5.15 -8.90 30.35
C PRO A 499 -3.85 -8.66 31.12
N ALA A 500 -3.86 -8.72 32.46
CA ALA A 500 -2.65 -8.61 33.28
C ALA A 500 -1.70 -9.83 33.20
N GLN A 501 -2.18 -10.98 32.73
CA GLN A 501 -1.37 -12.19 32.51
C GLN A 501 -0.75 -12.25 31.11
N ILE A 502 -1.22 -11.41 30.17
CA ILE A 502 -0.69 -11.34 28.80
C ILE A 502 0.74 -10.76 28.84
N ASP A 503 0.98 -9.70 29.60
CA ASP A 503 2.32 -9.13 29.76
C ASP A 503 3.29 -10.13 30.41
N THR A 504 2.83 -10.88 31.42
CA THR A 504 3.67 -11.90 32.10
C THR A 504 3.92 -13.15 31.24
N ALA A 505 3.06 -13.44 30.27
CA ALA A 505 3.23 -14.53 29.32
C ALA A 505 4.05 -14.12 28.08
N LEU A 506 4.03 -12.84 27.70
CA LEU A 506 4.90 -12.26 26.68
C LEU A 506 6.34 -12.05 27.19
N GLU A 507 6.52 -11.85 28.50
CA GLU A 507 7.82 -11.73 29.18
C GLU A 507 8.51 -13.08 29.49
N LYS A 508 7.82 -14.23 29.33
CA LYS A 508 8.37 -15.59 29.55
C LYS A 508 8.61 -16.33 28.25
#